data_AF-A0A962DEU4-F1
#
_entry.id   AF-A0A962DEU4-F1
#
_cell.length_a   1.000
_cell.length_b   1.000
_cell.length_c   1.000
_cell.angle_alpha   90.00
_cell.angle_beta   90.00
_cell.angle_gamma   90.00
#
_symmetry.space_group_name_H-M   'P 1'
#
loop_
_entity.id
_entity.type
_entity.pdbx_description
1 polymer ?
#
loop_
_entity_poly.entity_id
_entity_poly.type
_entity_poly.pdbx_seq_one_letter_code
_entity_poly.pdbx_strand_id
1 'polypeptide(L)'
;MPFYTYQNATEESCEYCRLGFEVLQRLNAEPVQLCPECGNKVKKVISVPNVTMGTKHLTTDKKAEEKGFTKYKRAGKGVYEKTAGKGPKYISSD
;
A
#
# COMPACT_ATOMS: atom_id res chain seq x y z
N MET A 1 2.65 8.28 4.15
CA MET A 1 1.80 9.48 4.28
C MET A 1 0.43 9.12 3.72
N PRO A 2 -0.65 9.27 4.51
CA PRO A 2 -2.00 8.99 4.03
C PRO A 2 -2.55 10.12 3.13
N PHE A 3 -3.52 9.76 2.31
CA PHE A 3 -4.41 10.72 1.67
C PHE A 3 -5.57 11.05 2.60
N TYR A 4 -5.93 12.33 2.67
CA TYR A 4 -7.13 12.79 3.36
C TYR A 4 -8.06 13.50 2.38
N THR A 5 -9.35 13.23 2.50
CA THR A 5 -10.39 13.82 1.67
C THR A 5 -10.99 15.04 2.36
N TYR A 6 -11.19 16.12 1.62
CA TYR A 6 -11.81 17.36 2.09
C TYR A 6 -12.98 17.75 1.20
N GLN A 7 -13.99 18.38 1.80
CA GLN A 7 -15.19 18.85 1.10
C GLN A 7 -15.68 20.17 1.72
N ASN A 8 -16.55 20.91 1.02
CA ASN A 8 -17.12 22.16 1.51
C ASN A 8 -17.76 22.02 2.90
N ALA A 9 -17.49 22.98 3.77
CA ALA A 9 -18.10 23.07 5.10
C ALA A 9 -19.39 23.90 5.09
N THR A 10 -19.51 24.82 4.13
CA THR A 10 -20.59 25.81 3.97
C THR A 10 -21.28 25.66 2.61
N GLU A 11 -22.45 26.27 2.43
CA GLU A 11 -23.16 26.30 1.14
C GLU A 11 -22.38 27.05 0.06
N GLU A 12 -21.64 28.09 0.46
CA GLU A 12 -20.68 28.80 -0.41
C GLU A 12 -19.52 27.87 -0.78
N SER A 13 -19.53 27.35 -2.00
CA SER A 13 -18.58 26.36 -2.50
C SER A 13 -18.36 26.50 -4.00
N CYS A 14 -17.15 26.16 -4.47
CA CYS A 14 -16.88 25.97 -5.90
C CYS A 14 -17.04 24.50 -6.26
N GLU A 15 -17.02 24.17 -7.55
CA GLU A 15 -17.15 22.78 -8.00
C GLU A 15 -16.05 21.87 -7.41
N TYR A 16 -14.82 22.39 -7.27
CA TYR A 16 -13.69 21.64 -6.72
C TYR A 16 -13.93 21.18 -5.27
N CYS A 17 -14.25 22.09 -4.36
CA CYS A 17 -14.52 21.71 -2.96
C CYS A 17 -15.88 21.05 -2.75
N ARG A 18 -16.85 21.28 -3.66
CA ARG A 18 -18.16 20.62 -3.61
C ARG A 18 -18.06 19.14 -3.98
N LEU A 19 -17.30 18.81 -5.03
CA LEU A 19 -17.03 17.42 -5.44
C LEU A 19 -16.16 16.69 -4.41
N GLY A 20 -15.30 17.43 -3.71
CA GLY A 20 -14.34 16.91 -2.76
C GLY A 20 -13.02 16.56 -3.42
N PHE A 21 -11.93 16.71 -2.68
CA PHE A 21 -10.58 16.51 -3.18
C PHE A 21 -9.70 15.81 -2.15
N GLU A 22 -8.65 15.14 -2.63
CA GLU A 22 -7.71 14.43 -1.79
C GLU A 22 -6.36 15.14 -1.69
N VAL A 23 -5.80 15.17 -0.49
CA VAL A 23 -4.49 15.76 -0.21
C VAL A 23 -3.60 14.74 0.47
N LEU A 24 -2.40 14.55 -0.05
CA LEU A 24 -1.36 13.77 0.62
C LEU A 24 -0.81 14.59 1.79
N GLN A 25 -1.06 14.14 3.02
CA GLN A 25 -0.61 14.85 4.22
C GLN A 25 0.18 13.93 5.15
N ARG A 26 1.03 14.54 5.99
CA ARG A 26 1.63 13.83 7.12
C ARG A 26 0.55 13.54 8.17
N LEU A 27 0.72 12.48 8.94
CA LEU A 27 -0.22 12.12 10.02
C LEU A 27 -0.41 13.23 11.06
N ASN A 28 0.65 14.00 11.34
CA ASN A 28 0.64 15.08 12.32
C ASN A 28 0.52 16.47 11.68
N ALA A 29 0.17 16.56 10.39
CA ALA A 29 -0.06 17.84 9.75
C ALA A 29 -1.41 18.42 10.17
N GLU A 30 -1.49 19.75 10.24
CA GLU A 30 -2.77 20.42 10.50
C GLU A 30 -3.76 20.19 9.33
N PRO A 31 -5.06 20.07 9.62
CA PRO A 31 -6.08 19.89 8.59
C PRO A 31 -6.19 21.11 7.69
N VAL A 32 -6.49 20.88 6.41
CA VAL A 32 -6.81 21.97 5.47
C VAL A 32 -8.13 22.63 5.89
N GLN A 33 -8.10 23.95 6.07
CA GLN A 33 -9.27 24.74 6.49
C GLN A 33 -9.93 25.48 5.32
N LEU A 34 -9.17 25.79 4.26
CA LEU A 34 -9.64 26.59 3.13
C LEU A 34 -9.43 25.83 1.81
N CYS A 35 -10.38 26.00 0.90
CA CYS A 35 -10.27 25.49 -0.47
C CYS A 35 -9.14 26.22 -1.21
N PRO A 36 -8.22 25.53 -1.88
CA PRO A 36 -7.14 26.16 -2.64
C PRO A 36 -7.63 26.94 -3.87
N GLU A 37 -8.80 26.60 -4.41
CA GLU A 37 -9.36 27.23 -5.61
C GLU A 37 -10.20 28.48 -5.29
N CYS A 38 -11.05 28.41 -4.26
CA CYS A 38 -12.03 29.47 -3.98
C CYS A 38 -11.87 30.13 -2.61
N GLY A 39 -10.98 29.64 -1.74
CA GLY A 39 -10.78 30.19 -0.40
C GLY A 39 -11.89 29.90 0.61
N ASN A 40 -12.99 29.25 0.21
CA ASN A 40 -14.09 28.92 1.13
C ASN A 40 -13.69 27.82 2.13
N LYS A 41 -14.42 27.77 3.26
CA LYS A 41 -14.14 26.79 4.33
C LYS A 41 -14.39 25.36 3.88
N VAL A 42 -13.43 24.48 4.17
CA VAL A 42 -13.54 23.03 3.93
C VAL A 42 -13.41 22.26 5.24
N LYS A 43 -13.97 21.06 5.26
CA LYS A 43 -13.86 20.12 6.38
C LYS A 43 -13.29 18.80 5.89
N LYS A 44 -12.53 18.13 6.77
CA LYS A 44 -12.04 16.79 6.53
C LYS A 44 -13.20 15.79 6.56
N VAL A 45 -13.33 14.99 5.51
CA VAL A 45 -14.32 13.92 5.44
C VAL A 45 -13.67 12.63 5.95
N ILE A 46 -14.39 11.88 6.77
CA ILE A 46 -13.96 10.55 7.21
C ILE A 46 -14.06 9.62 6.00
N SER A 47 -12.92 9.30 5.40
CA SER A 47 -12.84 8.31 4.32
C SER A 47 -12.51 6.92 4.90
N VAL A 48 -12.92 5.89 4.17
CA VAL A 48 -12.51 4.52 4.49
C VAL A 48 -10.99 4.45 4.40
N PRO A 49 -10.29 3.96 5.43
CA PRO A 49 -8.84 3.83 5.35
C PRO A 49 -8.48 2.94 4.16
N ASN A 50 -7.48 3.34 3.38
CA ASN A 50 -6.89 2.47 2.36
C ASN A 50 -6.17 1.31 3.06
N VAL A 51 -6.92 0.26 3.41
CA VAL A 51 -6.38 -0.96 4.02
C VAL A 51 -5.85 -1.85 2.91
N THR A 52 -4.55 -1.75 2.62
CA THR A 52 -3.89 -2.73 1.76
C THR A 52 -3.67 -4.01 2.58
N MET A 53 -4.43 -5.07 2.32
CA MET A 53 -4.17 -6.36 2.94
C MET A 53 -2.80 -6.86 2.48
N GLY A 54 -1.89 -7.12 3.43
CA GLY A 54 -0.51 -7.50 3.11
C GLY A 54 -0.45 -8.75 2.22
N THR A 55 0.30 -8.68 1.12
CA THR A 55 0.44 -9.79 0.16
C THR A 55 1.36 -10.92 0.65
N LYS A 56 1.77 -10.92 1.92
CA LYS A 56 2.62 -11.98 2.51
C LYS A 56 2.02 -13.37 2.33
N HIS A 57 0.69 -13.50 2.40
CA HIS A 57 -0.01 -14.75 2.16
C HIS A 57 0.07 -15.25 0.70
N LEU A 58 0.53 -14.42 -0.25
CA LEU A 58 0.70 -14.79 -1.66
C LEU A 58 2.12 -15.32 -1.95
N THR A 59 3.09 -15.06 -1.07
CA THR A 59 4.52 -15.39 -1.25
C THR A 59 4.99 -16.54 -0.36
N THR A 60 4.05 -17.31 0.18
CA THR A 60 4.36 -18.51 0.97
C THR A 60 4.98 -19.60 0.08
N ASP A 61 5.87 -20.41 0.67
CA ASP A 61 6.53 -21.52 -0.01
C ASP A 61 5.51 -22.44 -0.70
N LYS A 62 4.41 -22.81 -0.01
CA LYS A 62 3.32 -23.62 -0.58
C LYS A 62 2.75 -23.05 -1.89
N LYS A 63 2.51 -21.73 -1.96
CA LYS A 63 2.00 -21.10 -3.18
C LYS A 63 3.05 -21.02 -4.29
N ALA A 64 4.32 -20.90 -3.92
CA ALA A 64 5.41 -20.99 -4.88
C ALA A 64 5.41 -22.38 -5.52
N GLU A 65 5.23 -23.46 -4.75
CA GLU A 65 5.15 -24.83 -5.25
C GLU A 65 3.93 -25.08 -6.13
N GLU A 66 2.75 -24.64 -5.69
CA GLU A 66 1.50 -24.74 -6.46
C GLU A 66 1.62 -24.06 -7.83
N LYS A 67 2.35 -22.94 -7.90
CA LYS A 67 2.62 -22.20 -9.15
C LYS A 67 3.81 -22.73 -9.95
N GLY A 68 4.43 -23.83 -9.53
CA GLY A 68 5.54 -24.46 -10.24
C GLY A 68 6.90 -23.81 -10.01
N PHE A 69 7.01 -22.84 -9.10
CA PHE A 69 8.29 -22.26 -8.73
C PHE A 69 9.06 -23.18 -7.78
N THR A 70 10.38 -23.18 -7.90
CA THR A 70 11.28 -23.84 -6.95
C THR A 70 12.06 -22.77 -6.20
N LYS A 71 12.05 -22.84 -4.86
CA LYS A 71 12.71 -21.87 -3.98
C LYS A 71 13.85 -22.54 -3.23
N TYR A 72 14.98 -21.85 -3.17
CA TYR A 72 16.20 -22.27 -2.50
C TYR A 72 16.61 -21.24 -1.45
N LYS A 73 17.06 -21.71 -0.29
CA LYS A 73 17.61 -20.90 0.79
C LYS A 73 19.09 -21.22 0.95
N ARG A 74 19.94 -20.20 1.07
CA ARG A 74 21.38 -20.37 1.24
C ARG A 74 21.68 -21.10 2.55
N ALA A 75 22.28 -22.29 2.46
CA ALA A 75 22.67 -23.13 3.59
C ALA A 75 24.12 -22.86 4.06
N GLY A 76 24.94 -22.24 3.20
CA GLY A 76 26.32 -21.83 3.51
C GLY A 76 27.32 -22.35 2.47
N LYS A 77 28.54 -21.78 2.40
CA LYS A 77 29.63 -22.21 1.49
C LYS A 77 29.21 -22.38 0.01
N GLY A 78 28.33 -21.50 -0.50
CA GLY A 78 27.83 -21.60 -1.88
C GLY A 78 26.76 -22.68 -2.12
N VAL A 79 26.38 -23.42 -1.07
CA VAL A 79 25.32 -24.42 -1.09
C VAL A 79 23.99 -23.77 -0.76
N TYR A 80 22.96 -24.13 -1.52
CA TYR A 80 21.58 -23.74 -1.28
C TYR A 80 20.72 -24.99 -1.12
N GLU A 81 19.86 -24.98 -0.10
CA GLU A 81 18.90 -26.03 0.21
C GLU A 81 17.52 -25.65 -0.31
N LYS A 82 16.82 -26.61 -0.91
CA LYS A 82 15.47 -26.42 -1.43
C LYS A 82 14.46 -26.27 -0.29
N THR A 83 13.67 -25.20 -0.30
CA THR A 83 12.58 -24.97 0.66
C THR A 83 11.20 -25.20 0.07
N ALA A 84 11.06 -25.14 -1.26
CA ALA A 84 9.80 -25.40 -1.97
C ALA A 84 10.08 -25.89 -3.40
N GLY A 85 9.30 -26.82 -3.92
CA GLY A 85 9.21 -27.19 -5.34
C GLY A 85 9.79 -28.57 -5.66
N LYS A 86 9.80 -28.92 -6.95
CA LYS A 86 10.21 -30.26 -7.42
C LYS A 86 11.70 -30.41 -7.75
N GLY A 87 12.52 -29.35 -7.62
CA GLY A 87 13.96 -29.40 -7.92
C GLY A 87 14.80 -30.28 -6.99
N PRO A 88 16.12 -30.42 -7.24
CA PRO A 88 17.05 -31.17 -6.38
C PRO A 88 17.11 -30.58 -4.95
N LYS A 89 17.42 -31.43 -3.96
CA LYS A 89 17.45 -31.04 -2.54
C LYS A 89 18.52 -29.99 -2.23
N TYR A 90 19.65 -30.05 -2.92
CA TYR A 90 20.74 -29.09 -2.80
C TYR A 90 21.21 -28.66 -4.18
N ILE A 91 21.60 -27.39 -4.30
CA ILE A 91 22.36 -26.84 -5.43
C ILE A 91 23.62 -26.18 -4.90
N SER A 92 24.73 -26.33 -5.61
CA SER A 92 26.01 -25.70 -5.30
C SER A 92 26.51 -24.99 -6.55
N SER A 93 27.20 -23.86 -6.38
CA SER A 93 28.08 -23.37 -7.46
C SER A 93 29.26 -24.32 -7.55
N ASP A 94 29.45 -24.90 -8.73
CA ASP A 94 30.70 -25.59 -9.11
C ASP A 94 31.91 -24.65 -8.95
#